data_AF-A0A956GLY3-F1
#
_entry.id   AF-A0A956GLY3-F1
#
_cell.length_a   1.000
_cell.length_b   1.000
_cell.length_c   1.000
_cell.angle_alpha   90.00
_cell.angle_beta   90.00
_cell.angle_gamma   90.00
#
_symmetry.space_group_name_H-M   'P 1'
#
loop_
_entity.id
_entity.type
_entity.pdbx_description
1 polymer ?
#
loop_
_entity_poly.entity_id
_entity_poly.type
_entity_poly.pdbx_seq_one_letter_code
_entity_poly.pdbx_strand_id
1 'polypeptide(L)'
;PDLAALPPPDDAPTAPVPRCTACHVVLSRWTMTGLCEACATNLGFQHATMPAQRPRLPCARCGGRRIIRIRVRQQGGPGLRSASLTHDVRAEGTVDLDRLRGLLEAYTCRRCGFTEWYAQEPEDIPIGPAYGTELIDLDDDGPYR
;
A
#
# COMPACT_ATOMS: atom_id res chain seq x y z
N PRO A 1 -45.35 23.85 -47.82
CA PRO A 1 -44.10 24.08 -47.08
C PRO A 1 -43.94 22.94 -46.10
N ASP A 2 -43.12 21.97 -46.50
CA ASP A 2 -42.99 20.66 -45.87
C ASP A 2 -42.08 20.78 -44.64
N LEU A 3 -42.64 20.55 -43.45
CA LEU A 3 -41.88 20.51 -42.20
C LEU A 3 -41.19 19.15 -42.12
N ALA A 4 -40.05 19.03 -42.79
CA ALA A 4 -39.17 17.88 -42.64
C ALA A 4 -38.78 17.76 -41.16
N ALA A 5 -39.24 16.70 -40.51
CA ALA A 5 -38.88 16.34 -39.14
C ALA A 5 -37.36 16.19 -39.06
N LEU A 6 -36.73 16.97 -38.18
CA LEU A 6 -35.32 16.80 -37.85
C LEU A 6 -35.11 15.36 -37.32
N PRO A 7 -34.07 14.64 -37.77
CA PRO A 7 -33.73 13.34 -37.20
C PRO A 7 -33.49 13.49 -35.68
N PRO A 8 -33.82 12.48 -34.87
CA PRO A 8 -33.50 12.51 -33.44
C PRO A 8 -31.99 12.74 -33.27
N PRO A 9 -31.56 13.49 -32.25
CA PRO A 9 -30.14 13.75 -32.04
C PRO A 9 -29.38 12.42 -31.90
N ASP A 10 -28.34 12.26 -32.72
CA ASP A 10 -27.40 11.15 -32.67
C ASP A 10 -26.95 10.90 -31.24
N ASP A 11 -26.90 9.61 -30.88
CA ASP A 11 -26.56 9.05 -29.58
C ASP A 11 -25.60 9.92 -28.78
N ALA A 12 -26.11 10.50 -27.67
CA ALA A 12 -25.26 11.16 -26.70
C ALA A 12 -24.09 10.23 -26.35
N PRO A 13 -22.83 10.71 -26.38
CA PRO A 13 -21.67 9.87 -26.15
C PRO A 13 -21.85 9.14 -24.83
N THR A 14 -21.94 7.81 -24.90
CA THR A 14 -22.07 6.97 -23.71
C THR A 14 -20.88 7.25 -22.82
N ALA A 15 -21.16 7.66 -21.57
CA ALA A 15 -20.11 8.00 -20.63
C ALA A 15 -19.09 6.84 -20.54
N PRO A 16 -17.77 7.13 -20.57
CA PRO A 16 -16.77 6.09 -20.58
C PRO A 16 -16.92 5.20 -19.34
N VAL A 17 -17.04 3.90 -19.57
CA VAL A 17 -17.13 2.91 -18.50
C VAL A 17 -15.82 2.93 -17.71
N PRO A 18 -15.84 3.17 -16.38
CA PRO A 18 -14.62 3.24 -15.59
C PRO A 18 -13.90 1.90 -15.60
N ARG A 19 -12.57 1.94 -15.72
CA ARG A 19 -11.69 0.76 -15.70
C ARG A 19 -10.58 0.94 -14.68
N CYS A 20 -10.19 -0.16 -14.06
CA CYS A 20 -9.01 -0.18 -13.18
C CYS A 20 -7.77 0.22 -13.98
N THR A 21 -7.00 1.20 -13.50
CA THR A 21 -5.78 1.66 -14.17
C THR A 21 -4.63 0.65 -14.09
N ALA A 22 -4.71 -0.35 -13.20
CA ALA A 22 -3.69 -1.39 -13.05
C ALA A 22 -4.02 -2.69 -13.80
N CYS A 23 -5.27 -3.15 -13.81
CA CYS A 23 -5.65 -4.44 -14.42
C CYS A 23 -6.77 -4.35 -15.46
N HIS A 24 -7.24 -3.14 -15.77
CA HIS A 24 -8.22 -2.84 -16.83
C HIS A 24 -9.62 -3.47 -16.71
N VAL A 25 -9.91 -4.16 -15.59
CA VAL A 25 -11.26 -4.66 -15.28
C VAL A 25 -12.25 -3.50 -15.18
N VAL A 26 -13.48 -3.74 -15.63
CA VAL A 26 -14.58 -2.78 -15.53
C VAL A 26 -14.94 -2.57 -14.05
N LEU A 27 -15.06 -1.31 -13.65
CA LEU A 27 -15.45 -0.94 -12.30
C LEU A 27 -16.95 -0.64 -12.26
N SER A 28 -17.60 -0.98 -11.14
CA SER A 28 -19.00 -0.61 -10.90
C SER A 28 -19.19 0.90 -10.66
N ARG A 29 -18.12 1.59 -10.24
CA ARG A 29 -18.08 3.04 -10.02
C ARG A 29 -16.64 3.57 -10.11
N TRP A 30 -16.49 4.85 -10.35
CA TRP A 30 -15.20 5.53 -10.22
C TRP A 30 -14.70 5.46 -8.77
N THR A 31 -13.47 4.98 -8.57
CA THR A 31 -12.79 5.02 -7.28
C THR A 31 -11.83 6.20 -7.25
N MET A 32 -11.59 6.82 -6.08
CA MET A 32 -10.64 7.94 -5.97
C MET A 32 -9.22 7.59 -6.43
N THR A 33 -8.87 6.31 -6.37
CA THR A 33 -7.56 5.79 -6.79
C THR A 33 -7.54 5.32 -8.24
N GLY A 34 -8.69 5.20 -8.91
CA GLY A 34 -8.81 4.58 -10.23
C GLY A 34 -8.51 3.07 -10.23
N LEU A 35 -8.47 2.42 -9.07
CA LEU A 35 -8.14 1.00 -8.92
C LEU A 35 -9.35 0.18 -8.49
N CYS A 36 -9.42 -1.09 -8.93
CA CYS A 36 -10.33 -2.07 -8.35
C CYS A 36 -9.87 -2.46 -6.93
N GLU A 37 -10.74 -3.08 -6.15
CA GLU A 37 -10.46 -3.51 -4.78
C GLU A 37 -9.20 -4.39 -4.69
N ALA A 38 -9.12 -5.45 -5.49
CA ALA A 38 -7.96 -6.34 -5.50
C ALA A 38 -6.64 -5.59 -5.81
N CYS A 39 -6.62 -4.73 -6.84
CA CYS A 39 -5.43 -3.93 -7.16
C CYS A 39 -5.13 -2.89 -6.08
N ALA A 40 -6.16 -2.27 -5.50
CA ALA A 40 -5.99 -1.33 -4.41
C ALA A 40 -5.38 -2.04 -3.18
N THR A 41 -5.79 -3.27 -2.85
CA THR A 41 -5.20 -4.07 -1.78
C THR A 41 -3.76 -4.41 -2.08
N ASN A 42 -3.50 -4.96 -3.26
CA ASN A 42 -2.15 -5.38 -3.67
C ASN A 42 -1.15 -4.20 -3.71
N LEU A 43 -1.61 -3.03 -4.13
CA LEU A 43 -0.80 -1.80 -4.19
C LEU A 43 -0.79 -1.02 -2.85
N GLY A 44 -1.41 -1.57 -1.81
CA GLY A 44 -1.43 -1.02 -0.45
C GLY A 44 -2.28 0.23 -0.30
N PHE A 45 -3.24 0.47 -1.20
CA PHE A 45 -4.17 1.60 -1.12
C PHE A 45 -5.29 1.40 -0.09
N GLN A 46 -5.71 0.16 0.19
CA GLN A 46 -6.87 -0.12 1.06
C GLN A 46 -6.61 -0.06 2.57
N HIS A 47 -5.35 -0.07 3.03
CA HIS A 47 -5.02 0.15 4.46
C HIS A 47 -5.11 1.64 4.85
N ALA A 48 -6.20 2.32 4.45
CA ALA A 48 -6.57 3.63 4.96
C ALA A 48 -7.29 3.55 6.32
N THR A 49 -7.68 2.35 6.75
CA THR A 49 -8.42 2.12 8.01
C THR A 49 -7.53 2.04 9.25
N MET A 50 -6.24 1.72 9.11
CA MET A 50 -5.33 1.76 10.26
C MET A 50 -4.73 3.16 10.43
N PRO A 51 -4.77 3.74 11.64
CA PRO A 51 -4.13 5.01 11.90
C PRO A 51 -2.64 4.85 11.59
N ALA A 52 -2.16 5.64 10.63
CA ALA A 52 -0.75 5.70 10.29
C ALA A 52 0.07 5.81 11.58
N GLN A 53 1.06 4.92 11.78
CA GLN A 53 2.03 5.11 12.85
C GLN A 53 2.91 6.32 12.49
N ARG A 54 2.42 7.51 12.83
CA ARG A 54 3.14 8.75 12.56
C ARG A 54 4.33 8.85 13.51
N PRO A 55 5.50 9.30 13.03
CA PRO A 55 6.57 9.72 13.90
C PRO A 55 6.03 10.70 14.95
N ARG A 56 6.25 10.40 16.24
CA ARG A 56 5.76 11.22 17.35
C ARG A 56 6.54 12.53 17.47
N LEU A 57 7.74 12.56 16.92
CA LEU A 57 8.66 13.69 16.97
C LEU A 57 8.95 14.22 15.55
N PRO A 58 9.40 15.47 15.42
CA PRO A 58 10.03 15.95 14.19
C PRO A 58 11.23 15.06 13.80
N CYS A 59 11.73 15.23 12.58
CA CYS A 59 12.89 14.49 12.08
C CYS A 59 14.02 14.38 13.12
N ALA A 60 14.36 13.14 13.53
CA ALA A 60 15.36 12.87 14.56
C ALA A 60 16.75 13.44 14.21
N ARG A 61 17.05 13.61 12.92
CA ARG A 61 18.34 14.15 12.46
C ARG A 61 18.43 15.68 12.46
N CYS A 62 17.36 16.42 12.16
CA CYS A 62 17.44 17.88 11.92
C CYS A 62 16.29 18.72 12.48
N GLY A 63 15.33 18.10 13.19
CA GLY A 63 14.16 18.77 13.77
C GLY A 63 13.11 19.24 12.76
N GLY A 64 13.25 18.91 11.47
CA GLY A 64 12.29 19.29 10.43
C GLY A 64 10.90 18.67 10.63
N ARG A 65 9.85 19.46 10.43
CA ARG A 65 8.44 19.06 10.68
C ARG A 65 7.65 18.66 9.42
N ARG A 66 8.24 18.80 8.24
CA ARG A 66 7.61 18.39 6.96
C ARG A 66 8.10 17.00 6.59
N ILE A 67 7.24 16.01 6.78
CA ILE A 67 7.56 14.59 6.57
C ILE A 67 6.65 14.04 5.46
N ILE A 68 7.25 13.31 4.51
CA ILE A 68 6.51 12.53 3.50
C ILE A 68 6.27 11.15 4.09
N ARG A 69 5.02 10.68 4.13
CA ARG A 69 4.70 9.26 4.36
C ARG A 69 4.74 8.52 3.03
N ILE A 70 5.40 7.38 3.01
CA ILE A 70 5.59 6.53 1.85
C ILE A 70 5.08 5.15 2.23
N ARG A 71 4.16 4.61 1.43
CA ARG A 71 3.82 3.18 1.48
C ARG A 71 4.83 2.47 0.61
N VAL A 72 5.66 1.64 1.23
CA VAL A 72 6.76 1.01 0.50
C VAL A 72 6.20 -0.11 -0.37
N ARG A 73 6.73 -0.21 -1.58
CA ARG A 73 6.34 -1.22 -2.56
C ARG A 73 7.57 -1.97 -3.01
N GLN A 74 7.38 -3.23 -3.33
CA GLN A 74 8.36 -4.10 -3.93
C GLN A 74 7.82 -4.70 -5.22
N GLN A 75 8.72 -5.02 -6.14
CA GLN A 75 8.36 -5.78 -7.33
C GLN A 75 8.21 -7.25 -6.93
N GLY A 76 7.07 -7.86 -7.25
CA GLY A 76 6.78 -9.25 -6.92
C GLY A 76 5.93 -9.92 -8.01
N GLY A 77 6.49 -10.92 -8.68
CA GLY A 77 5.84 -11.57 -9.82
C GLY A 77 5.52 -10.57 -10.94
N PRO A 78 4.29 -10.57 -11.51
CA PRO A 78 3.93 -9.71 -12.64
C PRO A 78 3.61 -8.25 -12.27
N GLY A 79 3.87 -7.78 -11.05
CA GLY A 79 3.49 -6.43 -10.66
C GLY A 79 4.14 -5.86 -9.40
N LEU A 80 3.68 -4.68 -9.01
CA LEU A 80 4.03 -4.04 -7.74
C LEU A 80 3.14 -4.57 -6.62
N ARG A 81 3.76 -4.91 -5.48
CA ARG A 81 3.10 -5.30 -4.25
C ARG A 81 3.53 -4.37 -3.12
N SER A 82 2.73 -4.30 -2.05
CA SER A 82 3.19 -3.69 -0.80
C SER A 82 4.43 -4.43 -0.29
N ALA A 83 5.39 -3.69 0.26
CA ALA A 83 6.52 -4.30 0.95
C ALA A 83 6.09 -4.71 2.37
N SER A 84 6.57 -5.87 2.82
CA SER A 84 6.28 -6.47 4.11
C SER A 84 7.55 -7.07 4.68
N LEU A 85 7.61 -7.23 6.01
CA LEU A 85 8.73 -7.90 6.66
C LEU A 85 8.68 -9.42 6.46
N THR A 86 7.48 -10.01 6.42
CA THR A 86 7.31 -11.45 6.13
C THR A 86 5.93 -11.74 5.54
N HIS A 87 5.62 -13.03 5.39
CA HIS A 87 4.39 -13.58 4.83
C HIS A 87 3.91 -14.75 5.72
N ASP A 88 2.62 -15.06 5.73
CA ASP A 88 2.14 -16.30 6.35
C ASP A 88 2.66 -17.52 5.57
N VAL A 89 2.70 -18.66 6.25
CA VAL A 89 3.03 -19.96 5.69
C VAL A 89 1.80 -20.85 5.84
N ARG A 90 1.40 -21.53 4.77
CA ARG A 90 0.26 -22.45 4.77
C ARG A 90 0.60 -23.75 5.48
N ALA A 91 -0.40 -24.55 5.81
CA ALA A 91 -0.24 -25.81 6.55
C ALA A 91 0.70 -26.80 5.83
N GLU A 92 0.72 -26.77 4.49
CA GLU A 92 1.61 -27.56 3.63
C GLU A 92 3.04 -27.01 3.52
N GLY A 93 3.38 -25.94 4.24
CA GLY A 93 4.72 -25.33 4.25
C GLY A 93 5.02 -24.39 3.09
N THR A 94 4.01 -24.02 2.29
CA THR A 94 4.16 -23.05 1.19
C THR A 94 3.94 -21.62 1.69
N VAL A 95 4.72 -20.67 1.16
CA VAL A 95 4.57 -19.25 1.50
C VAL A 95 3.29 -18.68 0.88
N ASP A 96 2.44 -18.06 1.69
CA ASP A 96 1.25 -17.35 1.23
C ASP A 96 1.58 -15.89 0.89
N LEU A 97 1.88 -15.66 -0.40
CA LEU A 97 2.29 -14.35 -0.93
C LEU A 97 1.20 -13.26 -0.85
N ASP A 98 -0.03 -13.63 -0.50
CA ASP A 98 -1.14 -12.69 -0.37
C ASP A 98 -1.44 -12.35 1.11
N ARG A 99 -0.86 -13.09 2.06
CA ARG A 99 -0.96 -12.81 3.50
C ARG A 99 0.31 -12.17 4.04
N LEU A 100 0.42 -10.86 3.82
CA LEU A 100 1.55 -10.05 4.22
C LEU A 100 1.54 -9.76 5.73
N ARG A 101 2.71 -9.78 6.38
CA ARG A 101 2.88 -9.42 7.80
C ARG A 101 3.94 -8.33 7.95
N GLY A 102 3.72 -7.37 8.85
CA GLY A 102 4.65 -6.26 9.05
C GLY A 102 4.75 -5.36 7.81
N LEU A 103 3.62 -4.84 7.30
CA LEU A 103 3.63 -3.94 6.14
C LEU A 103 4.54 -2.73 6.39
N LEU A 104 5.39 -2.42 5.43
CA LEU A 104 6.42 -1.38 5.57
C LEU A 104 5.91 0.00 5.15
N GLU A 105 6.11 0.96 6.06
CA GLU A 105 5.95 2.38 5.81
C GLU A 105 7.27 3.11 6.04
N ALA A 106 7.53 4.12 5.22
CA ALA A 106 8.69 4.98 5.38
C ALA A 106 8.27 6.44 5.55
N TYR A 107 8.98 7.16 6.41
CA TYR A 107 8.77 8.57 6.70
C TYR A 107 10.03 9.36 6.37
N THR A 108 9.98 10.17 5.32
CA THR A 108 11.16 10.89 4.80
C THR A 108 11.05 12.39 5.10
N CYS A 109 12.04 12.93 5.78
CA CYS A 109 12.16 14.36 6.06
C CYS A 109 12.39 15.15 4.76
N ARG A 110 11.50 16.10 4.44
CA ARG A 110 11.64 17.00 3.28
C ARG A 110 12.86 17.91 3.33
N ARG A 111 13.45 18.13 4.50
CA ARG A 111 14.58 19.06 4.69
C ARG A 111 15.93 18.38 4.49
N CYS A 112 16.14 17.22 5.12
CA CYS A 112 17.46 16.58 5.15
C CYS A 112 17.49 15.16 4.56
N GLY A 113 16.35 14.65 4.08
CA GLY A 113 16.27 13.32 3.47
C GLY A 113 16.39 12.14 4.45
N PHE A 114 16.51 12.38 5.76
CA PHE A 114 16.46 11.31 6.76
C PHE A 114 15.15 10.51 6.64
N THR A 115 15.26 9.19 6.62
CA THR A 115 14.16 8.25 6.42
C THR A 115 14.11 7.26 7.56
N GLU A 116 12.96 7.19 8.21
CA GLU A 116 12.64 6.17 9.21
C GLU A 116 11.68 5.15 8.61
N TRP A 117 11.87 3.88 8.97
CA TRP A 117 11.03 2.77 8.52
C TRP A 117 10.24 2.21 9.70
N TYR A 118 8.98 1.88 9.45
CA TYR A 118 8.05 1.33 10.42
C TYR A 118 7.37 0.10 9.83
N ALA A 119 7.10 -0.89 10.67
CA ALA A 119 6.25 -2.02 10.34
C ALA A 119 4.87 -1.81 10.98
N GLN A 120 3.81 -2.08 10.25
CA GLN A 120 2.46 -2.14 10.80
C GLN A 120 2.24 -3.45 11.57
N GLU A 121 1.53 -3.37 12.71
CA GLU A 121 1.19 -4.52 13.55
C GLU A 121 2.42 -5.41 13.85
N PRO A 122 3.51 -4.85 14.41
CA PRO A 122 4.72 -5.62 14.70
C PRO A 122 4.46 -6.82 15.63
N GLU A 123 3.45 -6.72 16.50
CA GLU A 123 2.99 -7.81 17.38
C GLU A 123 2.43 -9.03 16.63
N ASP A 124 1.96 -8.84 15.39
CA ASP A 124 1.38 -9.90 14.55
C ASP A 124 2.41 -10.55 13.62
N ILE A 125 3.68 -10.12 13.67
CA ILE A 125 4.75 -10.71 12.87
C ILE A 125 5.07 -12.09 13.46
N PRO A 126 4.85 -13.19 12.73
CA PRO A 126 5.15 -14.52 13.23
C PRO A 126 6.66 -14.68 13.39
N ILE A 127 7.07 -15.34 14.47
CA ILE A 127 8.48 -15.64 14.79
C ILE A 127 8.76 -17.09 14.45
N GLY A 128 9.78 -17.34 13.63
CA GLY A 128 10.33 -18.67 13.42
C GLY A 128 10.93 -18.88 12.04
N PRO A 129 11.73 -19.96 11.86
CA PRO A 129 12.46 -20.21 10.62
C PRO A 129 11.58 -20.30 9.37
N ALA A 130 10.35 -20.81 9.50
CA ALA A 130 9.39 -20.90 8.39
C ALA A 130 9.04 -19.52 7.80
N TYR A 131 9.11 -18.47 8.63
CA TYR A 131 8.79 -17.10 8.27
C TYR A 131 10.05 -16.26 7.98
N GLY A 132 11.24 -16.86 8.09
CA GLY A 132 12.51 -16.12 7.97
C GLY A 132 12.70 -15.06 9.06
N THR A 133 12.09 -15.25 10.23
CA THR A 133 12.12 -14.31 11.35
C THR A 133 12.69 -14.98 12.61
N GLU A 134 13.35 -14.19 13.42
CA GLU A 134 13.88 -14.58 14.73
C GLU A 134 13.61 -13.44 15.71
N LEU A 135 13.23 -13.78 16.93
CA LEU A 135 13.14 -12.80 18.01
C LEU A 135 14.51 -12.68 18.67
N ILE A 136 15.12 -11.51 18.53
CA ILE A 136 16.36 -11.16 19.19
C ILE A 136 16.02 -10.28 20.38
N ASP A 137 16.20 -10.80 21.59
CA ASP A 137 16.10 -10.03 22.82
C ASP A 137 17.47 -9.39 23.08
N LEU A 138 17.52 -8.06 23.04
CA LEU A 138 18.73 -7.30 23.31
C LEU A 138 18.66 -6.80 24.74
N ASP A 139 19.64 -7.18 25.57
CA ASP A 139 19.80 -6.60 26.89
C ASP A 139 19.92 -5.06 26.79
N ASP A 140 19.53 -4.38 27.86
CA ASP A 140 19.42 -2.93 27.98
C ASP A 140 20.74 -2.14 27.76
N ASP A 141 21.87 -2.84 27.60
CA ASP A 141 23.23 -2.32 27.48
C ASP A 141 23.71 -2.12 26.02
N GLY A 142 22.81 -2.25 25.03
CA GLY A 142 23.14 -2.06 23.62
C GLY A 142 23.55 -0.61 23.26
N PRO A 143 24.52 -0.41 22.35
CA PRO A 143 25.09 0.91 22.02
C PRO A 143 24.19 1.83 21.18
N TYR A 144 22.92 1.44 20.93
CA TYR A 144 21.98 2.14 20.05
C TYR A 144 20.74 2.63 20.82
N ARG A 145 20.95 3.31 21.96
CA ARG A 145 19.91 4.08 22.67
C ARG A 145 20.02 5.57 22.37
#